data_AF-J9Q558-F1
#
_entry.id   AF-J9Q558-F1
#
_cell.length_a   1.000
_cell.length_b   1.000
_cell.length_c   1.000
_cell.angle_alpha   90.00
_cell.angle_beta   90.00
_cell.angle_gamma   90.00
#
_symmetry.space_group_name_H-M   'P 1'
#
loop_
_entity.id
_entity.type
_entity.pdbx_description
1 polymer ?
#
loop_
_entity_poly.entity_id
_entity_poly.type
_entity_poly.pdbx_seq_one_letter_code
_entity_poly.pdbx_strand_id
1 'polypeptide(L)'
;MAGNFWQSSQYQQWLFDKQDLTRERQQDLKVLNSEEDYHKILIFFANFIQSLGEQLKLRQQVIATATVYFKRFYARNSLRCIDPWLMAPTCVFLASKVEEFGVISNSRLMTTCQTVVKNKFSHAYPQE
;
A
#
# COMPACT_ATOMS: atom_id res chain seq x y z
N MET A 1 15.72 13.65 5.69
CA MET A 1 15.46 14.55 6.85
C MET A 1 15.43 13.77 8.16
N ALA A 2 16.55 13.17 8.59
CA ALA A 2 16.54 12.26 9.75
C ALA A 2 16.33 12.96 11.11
N GLY A 3 16.63 14.27 11.21
CA GLY A 3 16.54 15.03 12.47
C GLY A 3 15.28 15.89 12.65
N ASN A 4 14.43 16.03 11.63
CA ASN A 4 13.36 17.04 11.63
C ASN A 4 11.96 16.44 11.74
N PHE A 5 11.79 15.33 12.47
CA PHE A 5 10.50 14.66 12.58
C PHE A 5 9.39 15.59 13.10
N TRP A 6 9.63 16.34 14.18
CA TRP A 6 8.63 17.23 14.81
C TRP A 6 8.20 18.41 13.92
N GLN A 7 9.02 18.79 12.95
CA GLN A 7 8.70 19.85 11.98
C GLN A 7 8.23 19.28 10.63
N SER A 8 8.21 17.96 10.48
CA SER A 8 7.87 17.30 9.22
C SER A 8 6.36 17.26 8.98
N SER A 9 5.98 17.16 7.70
CA SER A 9 4.59 16.90 7.32
C SER A 9 4.08 15.58 7.88
N GLN A 10 4.95 14.58 8.10
CA GLN A 10 4.58 13.31 8.72
C GLN A 10 3.99 13.52 10.11
N TYR A 11 4.65 14.31 10.95
CA TYR A 11 4.16 14.62 12.29
C TYR A 11 2.93 15.52 12.25
N GLN A 12 2.97 16.58 11.43
CA GLN A 12 1.94 17.62 11.43
C GLN A 12 0.61 17.20 10.78
N GLN A 13 0.62 16.28 9.81
CA GLN A 13 -0.55 16.00 8.96
C GLN A 13 -0.94 14.52 8.86
N TRP A 14 -0.01 13.61 9.18
CA TRP A 14 -0.17 12.17 8.93
C TRP A 14 -0.11 11.31 10.20
N LEU A 15 -0.16 11.95 11.37
CA LEU A 15 -0.52 11.29 12.62
C LEU A 15 -2.01 11.49 12.85
N PHE A 16 -2.74 10.38 12.81
CA PHE A 16 -4.19 10.39 12.96
C PHE A 16 -4.59 9.92 14.36
N ASP A 17 -5.68 10.48 14.87
CA ASP A 17 -6.35 9.89 16.02
C ASP A 17 -7.10 8.63 15.58
N LYS A 18 -7.16 7.65 16.48
CA LYS A 18 -7.85 6.38 16.25
C LYS A 18 -9.34 6.60 15.98
N GLN A 19 -9.94 7.58 16.66
CA GLN A 19 -11.37 7.91 16.51
C GLN A 19 -11.68 8.43 15.11
N ASP A 20 -10.87 9.36 14.59
CA ASP A 20 -11.02 9.89 13.24
C ASP A 20 -10.85 8.79 12.18
N LEU A 21 -9.84 7.92 12.34
CA LEU A 21 -9.64 6.79 11.43
C LEU A 21 -10.82 5.84 11.41
N THR A 22 -11.45 5.57 12.57
CA THR A 22 -12.63 4.72 12.62
C THR A 22 -13.83 5.40 11.97
N ARG A 23 -13.99 6.73 12.13
CA ARG A 23 -15.06 7.49 11.47
C ARG A 23 -14.96 7.42 9.95
N GLU A 24 -13.78 7.66 9.37
CA GLU A 24 -13.59 7.60 7.90
C GLU A 24 -13.85 6.18 7.36
N ARG A 25 -13.43 5.14 8.11
CA ARG A 25 -13.61 3.74 7.71
C ARG A 25 -15.05 3.23 7.82
N GLN A 26 -15.98 3.97 8.46
CA GLN A 26 -17.37 3.52 8.63
C GLN A 26 -18.05 3.17 7.30
N GLN A 27 -17.69 3.85 6.21
CA GLN A 27 -18.25 3.58 4.88
C GLN A 27 -17.87 2.17 4.38
N ASP A 28 -16.61 1.76 4.60
CA ASP A 28 -16.11 0.45 4.19
C ASP A 28 -16.56 -0.66 5.14
N LEU A 29 -16.65 -0.35 6.44
CA LEU A 29 -17.12 -1.31 7.45
C LEU A 29 -18.57 -1.74 7.23
N LYS A 30 -19.42 -0.87 6.64
CA LYS A 30 -20.78 -1.26 6.21
C LYS A 30 -20.79 -2.36 5.14
N VAL A 31 -19.70 -2.51 4.41
CA VAL A 31 -19.54 -3.49 3.33
C VAL A 31 -18.86 -4.75 3.82
N LEU A 32 -17.81 -4.56 4.64
CA LEU A 32 -16.95 -5.64 5.12
C LEU A 32 -17.45 -6.30 6.41
N ASN A 33 -18.52 -5.79 7.03
CA ASN A 33 -19.20 -6.28 8.23
C ASN A 33 -18.36 -6.36 9.53
N SER A 34 -17.03 -6.37 9.44
CA SER A 34 -16.10 -6.44 10.58
C SER A 34 -14.85 -5.57 10.38
N GLU A 35 -14.36 -4.96 11.47
CA GLU A 35 -13.05 -4.28 11.46
C GLU A 35 -11.89 -5.25 11.24
N GLU A 36 -12.04 -6.50 11.66
CA GLU A 36 -11.00 -7.52 11.47
C GLU A 36 -10.76 -7.82 10.00
N ASP A 37 -11.81 -7.87 9.19
CA ASP A 37 -11.70 -8.15 7.77
C ASP A 37 -11.05 -6.98 7.02
N TYR A 38 -11.32 -5.74 7.46
CA TYR A 38 -10.59 -4.57 6.97
C TYR A 38 -9.08 -4.67 7.30
N HIS A 39 -8.72 -5.11 8.50
CA HIS A 39 -7.32 -5.31 8.88
C HIS A 39 -6.66 -6.45 8.08
N LYS A 40 -7.36 -7.56 7.84
CA LYS A 40 -6.88 -8.66 6.99
C LYS A 40 -6.57 -8.17 5.58
N ILE A 41 -7.42 -7.32 5.00
CA ILE A 41 -7.18 -6.70 3.69
C ILE A 41 -5.90 -5.84 3.70
N LEU A 42 -5.74 -4.99 4.72
CA LEU A 42 -4.52 -4.17 4.82
C LEU A 42 -3.25 -5.02 5.01
N ILE A 43 -3.32 -6.10 5.77
CA ILE A 43 -2.21 -7.06 5.94
C ILE A 43 -1.91 -7.75 4.62
N PHE A 44 -2.94 -8.21 3.90
CA PHE A 44 -2.81 -8.85 2.60
C PHE A 44 -2.08 -7.94 1.60
N PHE A 45 -2.51 -6.69 1.45
CA PHE A 45 -1.86 -5.75 0.53
C PHE A 45 -0.48 -5.30 1.00
N ALA A 46 -0.21 -5.23 2.31
CA ALA A 46 1.14 -5.01 2.80
C ALA A 46 2.08 -6.16 2.42
N ASN A 47 1.63 -7.42 2.51
CA ASN A 47 2.40 -8.59 2.07
C ASN A 47 2.59 -8.63 0.55
N PHE A 48 1.60 -8.17 -0.21
CA PHE A 48 1.71 -8.00 -1.66
C PHE A 48 2.77 -6.96 -2.03
N ILE A 49 2.74 -5.78 -1.40
CA ILE A 49 3.75 -4.71 -1.60
C ILE A 49 5.15 -5.22 -1.23
N GLN A 50 5.28 -5.95 -0.12
CA GLN A 50 6.54 -6.58 0.30
C GLN A 50 7.06 -7.55 -0.76
N SER A 51 6.22 -8.48 -1.23
CA SER A 51 6.59 -9.43 -2.28
C SER A 51 6.97 -8.76 -3.59
N LEU A 52 6.28 -7.69 -3.97
CA LEU A 52 6.58 -6.92 -5.17
C LEU A 52 7.94 -6.22 -5.05
N GLY A 53 8.20 -5.63 -3.88
CA GLY A 53 9.49 -5.02 -3.56
C GLY A 53 10.67 -6.00 -3.60
N GLU A 54 10.48 -7.20 -3.06
CA GLU A 54 11.48 -8.28 -3.10
C GLU A 54 11.81 -8.71 -4.54
N GLN A 55 10.79 -8.92 -5.38
CA GLN A 55 11.00 -9.30 -6.79
C GLN A 55 11.70 -8.18 -7.59
N LEU A 56 11.41 -6.93 -7.28
CA LEU A 56 12.09 -5.77 -7.85
C LEU A 56 13.46 -5.49 -7.22
N LYS A 57 13.87 -6.24 -6.18
CA LYS A 57 15.10 -6.05 -5.41
C LYS A 57 15.23 -4.66 -4.80
N LEU A 58 14.12 -4.10 -4.32
CA LEU A 58 14.09 -2.80 -3.66
C LEU A 58 14.64 -2.88 -2.24
N ARG A 59 15.18 -1.78 -1.73
CA ARG A 59 15.57 -1.66 -0.31
C ARG A 59 14.32 -1.62 0.58
N GLN A 60 14.42 -2.14 1.80
CA GLN A 60 13.30 -2.17 2.74
C GLN A 60 12.71 -0.79 3.04
N GLN A 61 13.54 0.26 3.04
CA GLN A 61 13.08 1.65 3.21
C GLN A 61 12.06 2.04 2.12
N VAL A 62 12.31 1.66 0.85
CA VAL A 62 11.38 1.93 -0.26
C VAL A 62 10.07 1.19 -0.08
N ILE A 63 10.13 -0.07 0.35
CA ILE A 63 8.96 -0.91 0.60
C ILE A 63 8.13 -0.34 1.76
N ALA A 64 8.80 0.10 2.83
CA ALA A 64 8.16 0.75 3.96
C ALA A 64 7.45 2.05 3.55
N THR A 65 8.12 2.91 2.78
CA THR A 65 7.53 4.16 2.25
C THR A 65 6.32 3.88 1.35
N ALA A 66 6.40 2.89 0.46
CA ALA A 66 5.27 2.45 -0.36
C ALA A 66 4.08 1.95 0.49
N THR A 67 4.36 1.18 1.53
CA THR A 67 3.34 0.65 2.44
C THR A 67 2.66 1.78 3.21
N VAL A 68 3.41 2.79 3.63
CA VAL A 68 2.87 3.98 4.30
C VAL A 68 1.98 4.78 3.34
N TYR A 69 2.37 4.96 2.07
CA TYR A 69 1.52 5.62 1.07
C TYR A 69 0.20 4.88 0.86
N PHE A 70 0.25 3.56 0.74
CA PHE A 70 -0.95 2.73 0.62
C PHE A 70 -1.88 2.91 1.83
N LYS A 71 -1.35 2.80 3.05
CA LYS A 71 -2.13 2.99 4.28
C LYS A 71 -2.69 4.41 4.41
N ARG A 72 -1.92 5.43 4.04
CA ARG A 72 -2.35 6.84 4.08
C ARG A 72 -3.47 7.12 3.09
N PHE A 73 -3.44 6.50 1.91
CA PHE A 73 -4.49 6.66 0.92
C PHE A 73 -5.83 6.12 1.44
N TYR A 74 -5.84 4.88 1.93
CA TYR A 74 -7.05 4.24 2.49
C TYR A 74 -7.39 4.66 3.93
N ALA A 75 -6.58 5.51 4.55
CA ALA A 75 -6.94 6.18 5.80
C ALA A 75 -7.94 7.32 5.58
N ARG A 76 -7.92 7.95 4.39
CA ARG A 76 -8.78 9.09 4.03
C ARG A 76 -9.79 8.78 2.93
N ASN A 77 -9.58 7.71 2.17
CA ASN A 77 -10.45 7.32 1.06
C ASN A 77 -10.98 5.91 1.30
N SER A 78 -12.19 5.65 0.80
CA SER A 78 -12.78 4.31 0.78
C SER A 78 -12.03 3.38 -0.17
N LEU A 79 -12.02 2.08 0.14
CA LEU A 79 -11.54 1.01 -0.73
C LEU A 79 -12.26 0.94 -2.10
N ARG A 80 -13.41 1.61 -2.23
CA ARG A 80 -14.19 1.68 -3.48
C ARG A 80 -13.68 2.75 -4.45
N CYS A 81 -12.93 3.73 -3.99
CA CYS A 81 -12.51 4.86 -4.84
C CYS A 81 -11.54 4.41 -5.93
N ILE A 82 -10.55 3.60 -5.56
CA ILE A 82 -9.53 3.07 -6.47
C ILE A 82 -9.28 1.62 -6.07
N ASP A 83 -9.11 0.75 -7.08
CA ASP A 83 -8.76 -0.64 -6.86
C ASP A 83 -7.41 -0.77 -6.10
N PRO A 84 -7.37 -1.43 -4.94
CA PRO A 84 -6.14 -1.78 -4.23
C PRO A 84 -5.06 -2.46 -5.07
N TRP A 85 -5.45 -3.26 -6.06
CA TRP A 85 -4.51 -3.92 -6.98
C TRP A 85 -3.78 -2.93 -7.88
N LEU A 86 -4.41 -1.80 -8.22
CA LEU A 86 -3.77 -0.71 -8.96
C LEU A 86 -2.98 0.21 -8.02
N MET A 87 -3.50 0.48 -6.83
CA MET A 87 -2.86 1.38 -5.86
C MET A 87 -1.53 0.82 -5.34
N ALA A 88 -1.45 -0.48 -5.04
CA ALA A 88 -0.24 -1.09 -4.51
C ALA A 88 1.02 -0.91 -5.40
N PRO A 89 1.03 -1.29 -6.70
CA PRO A 89 2.18 -1.06 -7.58
C PRO A 89 2.43 0.43 -7.82
N THR A 90 1.39 1.28 -7.82
CA THR A 90 1.53 2.74 -7.94
C THR A 90 2.30 3.33 -6.76
N CYS A 91 2.00 2.89 -5.53
CA CYS A 91 2.74 3.29 -4.34
C CYS A 91 4.21 2.87 -4.39
N VAL A 92 4.50 1.66 -4.89
CA VAL A 92 5.88 1.17 -5.05
C VAL A 92 6.64 1.98 -6.11
N PHE A 93 5.99 2.27 -7.24
CA PHE A 93 6.55 3.11 -8.28
C PHE A 93 6.88 4.52 -7.77
N LEU A 94 5.95 5.16 -7.04
CA LEU A 94 6.19 6.48 -6.45
C LEU A 94 7.30 6.44 -5.40
N ALA A 95 7.28 5.48 -4.48
CA ALA A 95 8.28 5.35 -3.43
C ALA A 95 9.70 5.14 -4.00
N SER A 96 9.82 4.37 -5.09
CA SER A 96 11.12 4.15 -5.76
C SER A 96 11.78 5.44 -6.26
N LYS A 97 10.95 6.42 -6.68
CA LYS A 97 11.41 7.75 -7.10
C LYS A 97 11.75 8.64 -5.91
N VAL A 98 10.93 8.62 -4.86
CA VAL A 98 11.13 9.46 -3.66
C VAL A 98 12.37 9.06 -2.88
N GLU A 99 12.66 7.77 -2.78
CA GLU A 99 13.81 7.24 -2.04
C GLU A 99 15.09 7.18 -2.90
N GLU A 100 15.09 7.84 -4.07
CA GLU A 100 16.24 7.93 -5.00
C GLU A 100 16.86 6.57 -5.36
N PHE A 101 16.06 5.49 -5.35
CA PHE A 101 16.54 4.15 -5.72
C PHE A 101 16.72 4.00 -7.24
N GLY A 102 15.90 4.73 -8.01
CA GLY A 102 15.94 4.75 -9.48
C GLY A 102 14.56 4.57 -10.10
N VAL A 103 14.47 4.83 -11.41
CA VAL A 103 13.19 4.72 -12.14
C VAL A 103 12.97 3.27 -12.57
N ILE A 104 11.96 2.61 -12.00
CA ILE A 104 11.48 1.32 -12.50
C ILE A 104 10.83 1.56 -13.87
N SER A 105 11.20 0.77 -14.89
CA SER A 105 10.53 0.89 -16.20
C SER A 105 9.09 0.39 -16.13
N ASN A 106 8.19 1.02 -16.90
CA ASN A 106 6.77 0.65 -16.93
C ASN A 106 6.58 -0.84 -17.27
N SER A 107 7.34 -1.35 -18.25
CA SER A 107 7.31 -2.76 -18.63
C SER A 107 7.71 -3.67 -17.48
N ARG A 108 8.81 -3.35 -16.78
CA ARG A 108 9.29 -4.16 -15.67
C ARG A 108 8.31 -4.17 -14.50
N LEU A 109 7.72 -3.03 -14.15
CA LEU A 109 6.72 -2.95 -13.10
C LEU A 109 5.51 -3.84 -13.42
N MET A 110 4.96 -3.73 -14.64
CA MET A 110 3.79 -4.49 -15.05
C MET A 110 4.07 -5.99 -15.10
N THR A 111 5.19 -6.41 -15.69
CA THR A 111 5.59 -7.82 -15.73
C THR A 111 5.80 -8.38 -14.33
N THR A 112 6.49 -7.67 -13.43
CA THR A 112 6.71 -8.14 -12.06
C THR A 112 5.40 -8.22 -11.28
N CYS A 113 4.49 -7.26 -11.44
CA CYS A 113 3.16 -7.31 -10.82
C CYS A 113 2.39 -8.56 -11.26
N GLN A 114 2.33 -8.83 -12.57
CA GLN A 114 1.67 -10.02 -13.12
C GLN A 114 2.29 -11.32 -12.58
N THR A 115 3.62 -11.40 -12.53
CA THR A 115 4.33 -12.57 -12.01
C THR A 115 4.06 -12.79 -10.52
N VAL A 116 4.07 -11.74 -9.70
CA VAL A 116 3.78 -11.84 -8.26
C VAL A 116 2.36 -12.31 -8.02
N VAL A 117 1.38 -11.73 -8.74
CA VAL A 117 -0.03 -12.12 -8.63
C VAL A 117 -0.20 -13.59 -9.00
N LYS A 118 0.35 -14.04 -10.14
CA LYS A 118 0.24 -15.43 -10.60
C LYS A 118 0.93 -16.44 -9.68
N ASN A 119 2.11 -16.11 -9.15
CA ASN A 119 2.91 -17.09 -8.41
C ASN A 119 2.59 -17.16 -6.92
N LYS A 120 2.35 -16.01 -6.28
CA LYS A 120 2.14 -15.93 -4.82
C LYS A 120 0.68 -15.75 -4.43
N PHE A 121 -0.15 -15.19 -5.31
CA PHE A 121 -1.54 -14.82 -5.02
C PHE A 121 -2.54 -15.51 -5.95
N SER A 122 -2.16 -16.64 -6.56
CA SER A 122 -3.06 -17.47 -7.37
C SER A 122 -4.29 -17.91 -6.59
N HIS A 123 -4.16 -18.16 -5.29
CA HIS A 123 -5.28 -18.52 -4.41
C HIS A 123 -6.37 -17.43 -4.30
N ALA A 124 -6.05 -16.16 -4.61
CA ALA A 124 -7.00 -15.06 -4.61
C ALA A 124 -7.86 -15.01 -5.90
N TYR A 125 -7.48 -15.77 -6.93
CA TYR A 125 -8.23 -15.89 -8.19
C TYR A 125 -8.61 -17.35 -8.41
N PRO A 126 -9.88 -17.75 -8.18
CA PRO A 126 -10.32 -19.07 -8.60
C PRO A 126 -10.14 -19.19 -10.12
N GLN A 127 -9.48 -20.25 -10.57
CA GLN A 127 -9.51 -20.65 -11.98
C GLN A 127 -10.93 -21.14 -12.24
N GLU A 128 -11.73 -20.35 -12.96
CA GLU A 128 -12.92 -20.86 -13.65
C GLU A 128 -12.51 -21.83 -14.76
#